data_AF-R9JTH8-F1
#
_entry.id   AF-R9JTH8-F1
#
_cell.length_a   1.000
_cell.length_b   1.000
_cell.length_c   1.000
_cell.angle_alpha   90.00
_cell.angle_beta   90.00
_cell.angle_gamma   90.00
#
_symmetry.space_group_name_H-M   'P 1'
#
loop_
_entity.id
_entity.type
_entity.pdbx_description
1 polymer ?
#
loop_
_entity_poly.entity_id
_entity_poly.type
_entity_poly.pdbx_seq_one_letter_code
_entity_poly.pdbx_strand_id
1 'polypeptide(L)'
;MDNRRIGLENIASYGSKEAVIQNLRDAGCSQDTIECCMASLDCGEKAELLKQLEHHRKSLLHKVHEEEKRIDCLDYLVYQISRCR
;
A
#
# COMPACT_ATOMS: atom_id res chain seq x y z
N MET A 1 23.27 16.15 17.12
CA MET A 1 22.35 15.26 16.37
C MET A 1 21.73 16.12 15.30
N ASP A 2 22.14 15.91 14.05
CA ASP A 2 21.77 16.73 12.91
C ASP A 2 20.26 16.61 12.66
N ASN A 3 19.49 17.57 13.16
CA ASN A 3 18.05 17.66 12.97
C ASN A 3 17.78 18.28 11.60
N ARG A 4 18.18 17.58 10.53
CA ARG A 4 17.72 17.93 9.19
C ARG A 4 16.25 17.52 9.13
N ARG A 5 15.38 18.48 9.48
CA ARG A 5 13.99 18.47 9.03
C ARG A 5 14.04 18.14 7.54
N ILE A 6 13.56 16.97 7.15
CA ILE A 6 13.23 16.75 5.76
C ILE A 6 11.93 17.52 5.58
N GLY A 7 12.04 18.84 5.44
CA GLY A 7 10.93 19.63 4.94
C GLY A 7 10.56 19.08 3.58
N LEU A 8 9.28 19.23 3.22
CA LEU A 8 8.73 18.95 1.89
C LEU A 8 9.63 19.51 0.75
N GLU A 9 10.50 20.50 1.04
CA GLU A 9 11.53 21.03 0.15
C GLU A 9 12.47 19.98 -0.49
N ASN A 10 12.70 18.80 0.12
CA ASN A 10 13.54 17.75 -0.48
C ASN A 10 12.75 16.69 -1.27
N ILE A 11 11.41 16.77 -1.28
CA ILE A 11 10.52 15.88 -2.03
C ILE A 11 10.16 16.53 -3.39
N ALA A 12 11.08 17.30 -3.97
CA ALA A 12 10.93 17.90 -5.30
C ALA A 12 10.64 16.89 -6.44
N SER A 13 10.66 15.58 -6.15
CA SER A 13 10.33 14.48 -7.07
C SER A 13 8.87 13.98 -7.02
N TYR A 14 8.12 14.14 -5.91
CA TYR A 14 6.75 13.56 -5.78
C TYR A 14 5.60 14.57 -5.96
N GLY A 15 5.87 15.80 -6.38
CA GLY A 15 4.84 16.83 -6.53
C GLY A 15 4.38 17.41 -5.19
N SER A 16 3.23 18.09 -5.17
CA SER A 16 2.71 18.76 -3.97
C SER A 16 2.26 17.78 -2.88
N LYS A 17 2.01 18.28 -1.66
CA LYS A 17 1.48 17.47 -0.54
C LYS A 17 0.21 16.71 -0.95
N GLU A 18 -0.63 17.34 -1.78
CA GLU A 18 -1.84 16.79 -2.34
C GLU A 18 -1.56 15.63 -3.30
N ALA A 19 -0.50 15.72 -4.11
CA ALA A 19 -0.09 14.62 -4.99
C ALA A 19 0.33 13.38 -4.20
N VAL A 20 1.05 13.57 -3.09
CA VAL A 20 1.41 12.47 -2.19
C VAL A 20 0.17 11.83 -1.57
N ILE A 21 -0.75 12.65 -1.05
CA ILE A 21 -2.03 12.15 -0.51
C ILE A 21 -2.81 11.37 -1.57
N GLN A 22 -2.87 11.88 -2.80
CA GLN A 22 -3.56 11.20 -3.89
C GLN A 22 -2.91 9.87 -4.24
N ASN A 23 -1.58 9.81 -4.35
CA ASN A 23 -0.86 8.56 -4.57
C ASN A 23 -1.14 7.51 -3.50
N LEU A 24 -1.23 7.93 -2.23
CA LEU A 24 -1.58 7.03 -1.12
C LEU A 24 -3.02 6.54 -1.24
N ARG A 25 -3.96 7.41 -1.64
CA ARG A 25 -5.36 7.02 -1.91
C ARG A 25 -5.46 6.03 -3.06
N ASP A 26 -4.75 6.28 -4.15
CA ASP A 26 -4.73 5.42 -5.34
C ASP A 26 -4.09 4.07 -5.04
N ALA A 27 -3.12 4.02 -4.11
CA ALA A 27 -2.56 2.79 -3.57
C ALA A 27 -3.52 2.03 -2.63
N GLY A 28 -4.71 2.57 -2.36
CA GLY A 28 -5.71 1.97 -1.48
C GLY A 28 -5.37 2.09 0.01
N CYS A 29 -4.52 3.04 0.41
CA CYS A 29 -4.29 3.32 1.82
C CYS A 29 -5.57 3.88 2.48
N SER A 30 -5.87 3.44 3.70
CA SER A 30 -6.96 4.03 4.49
C SER A 30 -6.64 5.47 4.89
N GLN A 31 -7.66 6.24 5.27
CA GLN A 31 -7.47 7.59 5.78
C GLN A 31 -6.51 7.64 6.98
N ASP A 32 -6.63 6.70 7.93
CA ASP A 32 -5.70 6.59 9.06
C ASP A 32 -4.25 6.33 8.61
N THR A 33 -4.07 5.46 7.61
CA THR A 33 -2.74 5.16 7.04
C THR A 33 -2.15 6.38 6.36
N ILE A 34 -2.98 7.14 5.62
CA ILE A 34 -2.57 8.38 4.97
C ILE A 34 -2.10 9.39 6.01
N GLU A 35 -2.88 9.61 7.07
CA GLU A 35 -2.52 10.55 8.14
C GLU A 35 -1.21 10.16 8.83
N CYS A 36 -1.00 8.87 9.10
CA CYS A 36 0.24 8.36 9.67
C CYS A 36 1.44 8.59 8.74
N CYS A 37 1.30 8.28 7.45
CA CYS A 37 2.32 8.54 6.43
C CYS A 37 2.66 10.04 6.32
N MET A 38 1.65 10.91 6.34
CA MET A 38 1.84 12.35 6.27
C MET A 38 2.54 12.90 7.52
N ALA A 39 2.25 12.36 8.71
CA ALA A 39 2.95 12.72 9.94
C ALA A 39 4.44 12.30 9.88
N SER A 40 4.75 11.07 9.44
CA SER A 40 6.14 10.63 9.26
C SER A 40 6.88 11.45 8.21
N LEU A 41 6.19 11.90 7.15
CA LEU A 41 6.73 12.84 6.16
C LEU A 41 7.06 14.20 6.78
N ASP A 42 6.11 14.81 7.50
CA ASP A 42 6.29 16.12 8.14
C ASP A 42 7.39 16.10 9.23
N CYS A 43 7.59 14.95 9.88
CA CYS A 43 8.68 14.72 10.87
C CYS A 43 10.03 14.33 10.24
N GLY A 44 10.09 14.06 8.93
CA GLY A 44 11.29 13.59 8.24
C GLY A 44 11.70 12.15 8.54
N GLU A 45 10.78 11.34 9.07
CA GLU A 45 11.00 9.94 9.44
C GLU A 45 10.86 9.01 8.23
N LYS A 46 11.76 9.15 7.25
CA LYS A 46 11.72 8.37 6.00
C LYS A 46 11.69 6.86 6.22
N ALA A 47 12.40 6.36 7.23
CA ALA A 47 12.45 4.93 7.53
C ALA A 47 11.09 4.39 7.98
N GLU A 48 10.36 5.14 8.83
CA GLU A 48 9.04 4.74 9.30
C GLU A 48 8.01 4.81 8.18
N LEU A 49 8.05 5.85 7.34
CA LEU A 49 7.22 5.94 6.15
C LEU A 49 7.40 4.72 5.22
N LEU A 50 8.64 4.36 4.89
CA LEU A 50 8.91 3.21 4.03
C LEU A 50 8.42 1.89 4.65
N LYS A 51 8.54 1.75 5.97
CA LYS A 51 8.05 0.59 6.71
C LYS A 51 6.52 0.49 6.67
N GLN A 52 5.80 1.61 6.82
CA GLN A 52 4.34 1.65 6.69
C GLN A 52 3.88 1.25 5.29
N LEU A 53 4.54 1.78 4.25
CA LEU A 53 4.22 1.44 2.86
C LEU A 53 4.50 -0.03 2.54
N GLU A 54 5.60 -0.59 3.04
CA GLU A 54 5.92 -2.01 2.85
C GLU A 54 4.91 -2.91 3.58
N HIS A 55 4.43 -2.49 4.75
CA HIS A 55 3.36 -3.21 5.44
C HIS A 55 2.06 -3.22 4.62
N HIS A 56 1.66 -2.06 4.09
CA HIS A 56 0.48 -1.96 3.22
C HIS A 56 0.62 -2.83 1.96
N ARG A 57 1.77 -2.78 1.30
CA ARG A 57 2.08 -3.64 0.14
C ARG A 57 1.92 -5.13 0.48
N LYS A 58 2.42 -5.59 1.63
CA LYS A 58 2.26 -6.98 2.07
C LYS A 58 0.80 -7.36 2.32
N SER A 59 0.00 -6.44 2.85
CA SER A 59 -1.45 -6.66 3.03
C SER A 59 -2.16 -6.82 1.68
N LEU A 60 -1.85 -5.97 0.69
CA LEU A 60 -2.38 -6.11 -0.66
C LEU A 60 -2.01 -7.45 -1.30
N LEU A 61 -0.73 -7.83 -1.19
CA LEU A 61 -0.27 -9.11 -1.73
C LEU A 61 -0.96 -10.31 -1.05
N HIS A 62 -1.17 -10.24 0.26
CA HIS A 62 -1.94 -11.26 0.97
C HIS A 62 -3.37 -11.35 0.42
N LYS A 63 -4.05 -10.24 0.17
CA LYS A 63 -5.41 -10.26 -0.42
C LYS A 63 -5.40 -10.91 -1.80
N VAL A 64 -4.43 -10.58 -2.65
CA VAL A 64 -4.27 -11.22 -3.98
C VAL A 64 -4.12 -12.73 -3.83
N HIS A 65 -3.21 -13.21 -2.99
CA HIS A 65 -3.01 -14.65 -2.78
C HIS A 65 -4.27 -15.35 -2.23
N GLU A 66 -5.08 -14.67 -1.41
CA GLU A 66 -6.33 -15.24 -0.91
C GLU A 66 -7.39 -15.35 -2.01
N GLU A 67 -7.51 -14.33 -2.87
CA GLU A 67 -8.43 -14.40 -4.01
C GLU A 67 -7.96 -15.42 -5.05
N GLU A 68 -6.66 -15.54 -5.31
CA GLU A 68 -6.09 -16.59 -6.18
C GLU A 68 -6.48 -17.99 -5.68
N LYS A 69 -6.31 -18.29 -4.40
CA LYS A 69 -6.74 -19.59 -3.82
C LYS A 69 -8.23 -19.84 -3.99
N ARG A 70 -9.06 -18.80 -3.88
CA ARG A 70 -10.52 -18.93 -4.08
C ARG A 70 -10.85 -19.25 -5.53
N ILE A 71 -10.17 -18.61 -6.47
CA ILE A 71 -10.29 -18.88 -7.90
C ILE A 71 -9.86 -20.32 -8.19
N ASP A 72 -8.72 -20.77 -7.67
CA ASP A 72 -8.25 -22.16 -7.85
C ASP A 72 -9.28 -23.19 -7.36
N CYS A 73 -9.88 -22.94 -6.19
CA CYS A 73 -10.94 -23.79 -5.65
C CYS A 73 -12.18 -23.82 -6.57
N LEU A 74 -12.57 -22.66 -7.09
CA LEU A 74 -13.71 -22.54 -7.99
C LEU A 74 -13.44 -23.23 -9.33
N ASP A 75 -12.27 -23.04 -9.91
CA ASP A 75 -11.86 -23.66 -11.17
C ASP A 75 -11.83 -25.18 -11.05
N TYR A 76 -11.33 -25.69 -9.91
CA TYR A 76 -11.37 -27.12 -9.62
C TYR A 76 -12.81 -27.65 -9.55
N LEU A 77 -13.72 -26.93 -8.89
CA LEU A 77 -15.13 -27.32 -8.82
C LEU A 77 -15.78 -27.32 -10.22
N VAL A 78 -15.55 -26.27 -11.02
CA VAL A 78 -16.04 -26.17 -12.40
C VAL A 78 -15.53 -27.33 -13.24
N TYR A 79 -14.24 -27.65 -13.13
CA TYR A 79 -13.63 -28.79 -13.82
C TYR A 79 -14.31 -30.11 -13.44
N GLN A 80 -14.56 -30.35 -12.15
CA GLN A 80 -15.26 -31.57 -11.67
C GLN A 80 -16.67 -31.67 -12.25
N ILE A 81 -17.45 -30.59 -12.21
CA ILE A 81 -18.81 -30.55 -12.75
C ILE A 81 -18.80 -30.79 -14.26
N SER A 82 -17.89 -30.16 -15.00
CA SER A 82 -17.78 -30.29 -16.46
C SER A 82 -17.50 -31.73 -16.93
N ARG A 83 -16.96 -32.57 -16.04
CA ARG A 83 -16.60 -33.97 -16.33
C ARG A 83 -17.56 -34.99 -15.71
N CYS A 84 -18.51 -34.55 -14.90
CA CYS A 84 -19.58 -35.40 -14.38
C CYS A 84 -20.58 -35.64 -15.54
N ARG A 85 -20.68 -36.90 -16.00
CA ARG A 85 -21.70 -37.34 -16.96
C ARG A 85 -22.95 -37.81 -16.24
#